data_AF-A0A6I4TWE9-F1
#
_entry.id   AF-A0A6I4TWE9-F1
#
_cell.length_a   1.000
_cell.length_b   1.000
_cell.length_c   1.000
_cell.angle_alpha   90.00
_cell.angle_beta   90.00
_cell.angle_gamma   90.00
#
_symmetry.space_group_name_H-M   'P 1'
#
loop_
_entity.id
_entity.type
_entity.pdbx_description
1 polymer ?
#
loop_
_entity_poly.entity_id
_entity_poly.type
_entity_poly.pdbx_seq_one_letter_code
_entity_poly.pdbx_strand_id
1 'polypeptide(L)'
;MRADMFKVIVERPRWGASHAASPKLKGHRTPENQHIGLKRHARIAAPYTKSLNENLRPLVRFLRSRRGQKWDDVFSEICAGLDTGSTVKMHVRLHVDDFVFSRIAVGRDGEWMWQGRVIRFHPAMRDCFFVDPADGLLKDCRELQHRLPPINRTPVRKGGK
;
A
#
# COMPACT_ATOMS: atom_id res chain seq x y z
N MET A 1 13.29 -6.83 13.46
CA MET A 1 11.86 -6.89 13.11
C MET A 1 11.28 -8.12 13.81
N ARG A 2 10.00 -8.15 14.19
CA ARG A 2 9.43 -9.40 14.74
C ARG A 2 9.47 -10.49 13.65
N ALA A 3 10.02 -11.66 13.99
CA ALA A 3 10.19 -12.77 13.04
C ALA A 3 8.87 -13.29 12.46
N ASP A 4 7.77 -13.15 13.20
CA ASP A 4 6.44 -13.64 12.84
C ASP A 4 5.52 -12.56 12.22
N MET A 5 6.04 -11.36 11.88
CA MET A 5 5.19 -10.24 11.45
C MET A 5 4.32 -10.58 10.24
N PHE A 6 4.86 -11.33 9.27
CA PHE A 6 4.12 -11.71 8.07
C PHE A 6 2.88 -12.56 8.40
N LYS A 7 2.94 -13.38 9.45
CA LYS A 7 1.83 -14.20 9.90
C LYS A 7 0.74 -13.33 10.51
N VAL A 8 1.11 -12.45 11.45
CA VAL A 8 0.18 -11.53 12.13
C VAL A 8 -0.56 -10.61 11.14
N ILE A 9 0.10 -10.22 10.03
CA ILE A 9 -0.51 -9.37 9.01
C ILE A 9 -1.60 -10.11 8.21
N VAL A 10 -1.37 -11.39 7.87
CA VAL A 10 -2.28 -12.16 6.98
C VAL A 10 -3.27 -13.07 7.70
N GLU A 11 -3.23 -13.14 9.03
CA GLU A 11 -4.08 -14.04 9.83
C GLU A 11 -5.59 -13.73 9.78
N ARG A 12 -5.98 -12.55 9.29
CA ARG A 12 -7.38 -12.15 9.25
C ARG A 12 -8.16 -12.87 8.13
N PRO A 13 -9.41 -13.30 8.41
CA PRO A 13 -10.27 -13.87 7.38
C PRO A 13 -10.45 -12.91 6.20
N ARG A 14 -10.31 -13.43 4.97
CA ARG A 14 -10.59 -12.68 3.74
C ARG A 14 -11.99 -12.07 3.81
N TRP A 15 -12.10 -10.82 3.41
CA TRP A 15 -13.40 -10.17 3.35
C TRP A 15 -14.29 -10.89 2.34
N GLY A 16 -15.59 -10.97 2.62
CA GLY A 16 -16.55 -11.70 1.80
C GLY A 16 -16.40 -13.22 1.85
N ALA A 17 -15.48 -13.80 2.64
CA ALA A 17 -15.29 -15.24 2.70
C ALA A 17 -16.52 -16.00 3.23
N SER A 18 -17.25 -15.41 4.17
CA SER A 18 -18.51 -15.95 4.72
C SER A 18 -19.70 -15.85 3.74
N HIS A 19 -19.66 -14.89 2.81
CA HIS A 19 -20.71 -14.64 1.83
C HIS A 19 -20.39 -15.19 0.43
N ALA A 20 -19.18 -15.69 0.22
CA ALA A 20 -18.74 -16.21 -1.05
C ALA A 20 -19.50 -17.51 -1.36
N ALA A 21 -20.25 -17.48 -2.46
CA ALA A 21 -20.91 -18.66 -2.99
C ALA A 21 -19.90 -19.80 -3.27
N SER A 22 -20.38 -21.03 -3.26
CA SER A 22 -19.56 -22.19 -3.63
C SER A 22 -18.91 -21.96 -5.00
N PRO A 23 -17.61 -22.28 -5.17
CA PRO A 23 -16.93 -22.16 -6.46
C PRO A 23 -17.51 -23.11 -7.52
N LYS A 24 -18.34 -24.09 -7.11
CA LYS A 24 -19.08 -24.96 -8.01
C LYS A 24 -20.35 -24.23 -8.48
N LEU A 25 -20.31 -23.74 -9.71
CA LEU A 25 -21.52 -23.31 -10.43
C LEU A 25 -22.50 -24.48 -10.48
N LYS A 26 -23.67 -24.35 -9.83
CA LYS A 26 -24.76 -25.31 -10.02
C LYS A 26 -25.27 -25.12 -11.46
N GLY A 27 -25.13 -26.16 -12.28
CA GLY A 27 -25.42 -26.14 -13.72
C GLY A 27 -26.90 -26.13 -14.08
N HIS A 28 -27.74 -25.39 -13.37
CA HIS A 28 -29.14 -25.28 -13.73
C HIS A 28 -29.29 -24.26 -14.86
N ARG A 29 -29.65 -24.72 -16.06
CA ARG A 29 -29.99 -23.83 -17.19
C ARG A 29 -31.36 -23.21 -16.90
N THR A 30 -31.39 -21.90 -16.74
CA THR A 30 -32.59 -21.07 -16.70
C THR A 30 -32.67 -20.26 -18.00
N PRO A 31 -33.86 -19.78 -18.41
CA PRO A 31 -34.00 -18.95 -19.60
C PRO A 31 -33.06 -17.72 -19.58
N GLU A 32 -32.79 -17.21 -18.38
CA GLU A 32 -31.95 -16.03 -18.12
C GLU A 32 -30.45 -16.29 -18.31
N ASN A 33 -29.96 -17.53 -18.09
CA ASN A 33 -28.54 -17.87 -18.16
C ASN A 33 -28.17 -18.74 -19.39
N GLN A 34 -29.15 -19.12 -20.21
CA GLN A 34 -28.95 -19.95 -21.41
C GLN A 34 -28.04 -19.28 -22.46
N HIS A 35 -28.07 -17.95 -22.55
CA HIS A 35 -27.37 -17.17 -23.57
C HIS A 35 -26.10 -16.47 -23.06
N ILE A 36 -25.63 -16.79 -21.85
CA ILE A 36 -24.43 -16.16 -21.26
C ILE A 36 -23.27 -17.15 -21.13
N GLY A 37 -22.06 -16.69 -21.43
CA GLY A 37 -20.85 -17.48 -21.26
C GLY A 37 -20.54 -17.78 -19.79
N LEU A 38 -19.80 -18.87 -19.55
CA LEU A 38 -19.48 -19.39 -18.21
C LEU A 38 -18.87 -18.34 -17.26
N LYS A 39 -17.99 -17.46 -17.77
CA LYS A 39 -17.40 -16.35 -16.99
C LYS A 39 -18.45 -15.34 -16.51
N ARG A 40 -19.41 -14.98 -17.35
CA ARG A 40 -20.50 -14.06 -17.00
C ARG A 40 -21.45 -14.72 -16.00
N HIS A 41 -21.76 -16.00 -16.19
CA HIS A 41 -22.57 -16.78 -15.26
C HIS A 41 -21.94 -16.86 -13.86
N ALA A 42 -20.64 -17.19 -13.77
CA ALA A 42 -19.89 -17.21 -12.52
C ALA A 42 -19.92 -15.87 -11.77
N ARG A 43 -19.78 -14.76 -12.50
CA ARG A 43 -19.81 -13.42 -11.91
C ARG A 43 -21.19 -13.04 -11.38
N ILE A 44 -22.27 -13.41 -12.08
CA ILE A 44 -23.65 -13.12 -11.64
C ILE A 44 -24.02 -14.00 -10.43
N ALA A 45 -23.62 -15.27 -10.44
CA ALA A 45 -23.89 -16.21 -9.36
C ALA A 45 -23.06 -15.97 -8.08
N ALA A 46 -21.98 -15.20 -8.17
CA ALA A 46 -21.12 -14.83 -7.04
C ALA A 46 -21.15 -13.31 -6.80
N PRO A 47 -22.22 -12.77 -6.19
CA PRO A 47 -22.34 -11.33 -5.93
C PRO A 47 -21.27 -10.79 -4.96
N TYR A 48 -20.63 -11.68 -4.19
CA TYR A 48 -19.51 -11.35 -3.30
C TYR A 48 -18.21 -11.99 -3.79
N THR A 49 -17.17 -11.15 -3.92
CA THR A 49 -15.81 -11.59 -4.21
C THR A 49 -14.97 -11.57 -2.93
N LYS A 50 -14.06 -12.55 -2.80
CA LYS A 50 -13.13 -12.58 -1.68
C LYS A 50 -12.01 -11.56 -1.93
N SER A 51 -11.77 -10.66 -1.00
CA SER A 51 -10.62 -9.75 -1.02
C SER A 51 -9.70 -9.97 0.17
N LEU A 52 -8.42 -9.62 0.01
CA LEU A 52 -7.45 -9.64 1.11
C LEU A 52 -7.89 -8.63 2.18
N ASN A 53 -7.71 -9.01 3.45
CA ASN A 53 -8.15 -8.23 4.60
C ASN A 53 -7.03 -8.22 5.63
N GLU A 54 -6.01 -7.42 5.42
CA GLU A 54 -4.75 -7.56 6.15
C GLU A 54 -4.65 -6.59 7.33
N ASN A 55 -3.96 -7.03 8.39
CA ASN A 55 -3.69 -6.20 9.57
C ASN A 55 -2.35 -5.48 9.44
N LEU A 56 -2.32 -4.29 8.83
CA LEU A 56 -1.07 -3.54 8.56
C LEU A 56 -0.54 -2.75 9.77
N ARG A 57 -1.27 -2.70 10.90
CA ARG A 57 -0.86 -1.95 12.11
C ARG A 57 0.50 -2.38 12.68
N PRO A 58 0.88 -3.67 12.71
CA PRO A 58 2.21 -4.09 13.15
C PRO A 58 3.34 -3.51 12.28
N LEU A 59 3.14 -3.44 10.97
CA LEU A 59 4.11 -2.85 10.03
C LEU A 59 4.28 -1.35 10.31
N VAL A 60 3.17 -0.62 10.45
CA VAL A 60 3.20 0.81 10.79
C VAL A 60 3.90 1.05 12.14
N ARG A 61 3.64 0.21 13.15
CA ARG A 61 4.30 0.31 14.46
C ARG A 61 5.80 0.05 14.36
N PHE A 62 6.21 -0.93 13.56
CA PHE A 62 7.62 -1.19 13.29
C PHE A 62 8.29 0.02 12.64
N LEU A 63 7.74 0.56 11.55
CA LEU A 63 8.27 1.74 10.87
C LEU A 63 8.37 2.95 11.82
N ARG A 64 7.34 3.18 12.64
CA ARG A 64 7.35 4.26 13.65
C ARG A 64 8.47 4.09 14.69
N SER A 65 8.80 2.86 15.07
CA SER A 65 9.89 2.56 16.00
C SER A 65 11.31 2.74 15.40
N ARG A 66 11.40 2.93 14.09
CA ARG A 66 12.66 3.10 13.34
C ARG A 66 12.86 4.54 12.84
N ARG A 67 12.02 5.48 13.27
CA ARG A 67 12.17 6.90 12.94
C ARG A 67 13.55 7.43 13.34
N GLY A 68 14.11 8.28 12.49
CA GLY A 68 15.44 8.86 12.68
C GLY A 68 16.60 7.93 12.35
N GLN A 69 16.33 6.69 11.92
CA GLN A 69 17.35 5.78 11.40
C GLN A 69 17.48 5.90 9.89
N LYS A 70 18.64 5.52 9.35
CA LYS A 70 18.87 5.48 7.89
C LYS A 70 17.93 4.47 7.25
N TRP A 71 17.30 4.88 6.15
CA TRP A 71 16.35 4.04 5.45
C TRP A 71 16.97 2.73 4.96
N ASP A 72 18.22 2.76 4.48
CA ASP A 72 18.88 1.55 3.95
C ASP A 72 19.06 0.47 5.04
N ASP A 73 19.38 0.88 6.27
CA ASP A 73 19.49 -0.04 7.41
C ASP A 73 18.13 -0.63 7.78
N VAL A 74 17.10 0.22 7.83
CA VAL A 74 15.72 -0.20 8.13
C VAL A 74 15.19 -1.12 7.04
N PHE A 75 15.43 -0.80 5.77
CA PHE A 75 15.01 -1.61 4.63
C PHE A 75 15.75 -2.94 4.59
N SER A 76 17.04 -2.96 4.96
CA SER A 76 17.81 -4.19 5.11
C SER A 76 17.24 -5.08 6.22
N GLU A 77 16.86 -4.50 7.36
CA GLU A 77 16.17 -5.22 8.45
C GLU A 77 14.83 -5.80 7.98
N ILE A 78 14.06 -5.07 7.17
CA ILE A 78 12.82 -5.55 6.56
C ILE A 78 13.12 -6.72 5.63
N CYS A 79 14.12 -6.61 4.75
CA CYS A 79 14.50 -7.66 3.81
C CYS A 79 14.94 -8.95 4.52
N ALA A 80 15.66 -8.82 5.65
CA ALA A 80 16.07 -9.97 6.45
C ALA A 80 14.88 -10.68 7.11
N GLY A 81 13.84 -9.94 7.52
CA GLY A 81 12.62 -10.51 8.12
C GLY A 81 11.58 -10.98 7.10
N LEU A 82 11.55 -10.38 5.90
CA LEU A 82 10.65 -10.66 4.79
C LEU A 82 11.44 -11.07 3.54
N ASP A 83 12.09 -12.22 3.63
CA ASP A 83 12.78 -12.82 2.49
C ASP A 83 11.79 -13.15 1.35
N THR A 84 12.31 -13.21 0.13
CA THR A 84 11.53 -13.37 -1.09
C THR A 84 11.09 -14.81 -1.35
N GLY A 85 11.45 -15.77 -0.48
CA GLY A 85 11.08 -17.19 -0.60
C GLY A 85 9.60 -17.49 -0.33
N SER A 86 8.81 -16.51 0.13
CA SER A 86 7.39 -16.67 0.40
C SER A 86 6.56 -15.59 -0.27
N THR A 87 5.50 -15.99 -0.98
CA THR A 87 4.52 -15.07 -1.59
C THR A 87 3.85 -14.17 -0.57
N VAL A 88 3.62 -14.68 0.65
CA VAL A 88 3.06 -13.90 1.77
C VAL A 88 4.04 -12.83 2.24
N LYS A 89 5.32 -13.19 2.42
CA LYS A 89 6.34 -12.22 2.84
C LYS A 89 6.58 -11.16 1.77
N MET A 90 6.59 -11.56 0.50
CA MET A 90 6.66 -10.64 -0.64
C MET A 90 5.47 -9.68 -0.65
N HIS A 91 4.25 -10.19 -0.42
CA HIS A 91 3.04 -9.38 -0.35
C HIS A 91 3.10 -8.34 0.78
N VAL A 92 3.55 -8.74 1.97
CA VAL A 92 3.78 -7.79 3.08
C VAL A 92 4.86 -6.75 2.72
N ARG A 93 5.89 -7.15 1.98
CA ARG A 93 6.92 -6.21 1.51
C ARG A 93 6.36 -5.19 0.53
N LEU A 94 5.42 -5.55 -0.34
CA LEU A 94 4.73 -4.60 -1.22
C LEU A 94 4.03 -3.50 -0.41
N HIS A 95 3.41 -3.86 0.71
CA HIS A 95 2.77 -2.88 1.60
C HIS A 95 3.73 -1.86 2.23
N VAL A 96 5.04 -2.11 2.23
CA VAL A 96 6.02 -1.10 2.69
C VAL A 96 5.97 0.14 1.78
N ASP A 97 5.81 -0.05 0.47
CA ASP A 97 5.74 1.06 -0.49
C ASP A 97 4.42 1.84 -0.38
N ASP A 98 3.37 1.25 0.20
CA ASP A 98 2.11 1.95 0.51
C ASP A 98 2.27 2.95 1.67
N PHE A 99 3.22 2.70 2.58
CA PHE A 99 3.43 3.53 3.76
C PHE A 99 4.67 4.41 3.68
N VAL A 100 5.67 4.08 2.86
CA VAL A 100 6.95 4.79 2.84
C VAL A 100 7.24 5.41 1.47
N PHE A 101 7.32 6.74 1.43
CA PHE A 101 7.86 7.46 0.29
C PHE A 101 9.39 7.40 0.30
N SER A 102 9.96 6.29 -0.17
CA SER A 102 11.40 5.98 -0.05
C SER A 102 12.28 6.56 -1.17
N ARG A 103 11.73 6.73 -2.37
CA ARG A 103 12.44 7.20 -3.57
C ARG A 103 11.98 8.60 -3.94
N ILE A 104 12.17 9.56 -3.04
CA ILE A 104 11.87 10.96 -3.32
C ILE A 104 12.98 11.52 -4.20
N ALA A 105 12.64 11.95 -5.40
CA ALA A 105 13.52 12.68 -6.29
C ALA A 105 13.38 14.19 -6.05
N VAL A 106 14.46 14.94 -6.24
CA VAL A 106 14.43 16.41 -6.25
C VAL A 106 14.53 16.86 -7.71
N GLY A 107 13.50 17.57 -8.18
CA GLY A 107 13.43 18.12 -9.53
C GLY A 107 14.38 19.30 -9.73
N ARG A 108 14.42 19.83 -10.95
CA ARG A 108 15.36 20.89 -11.34
C ARG A 108 15.13 22.19 -10.55
N ASP A 109 13.88 22.47 -10.20
CA ASP A 109 13.49 23.70 -9.49
C ASP A 109 13.44 23.47 -7.97
N GLY A 110 13.99 22.34 -7.50
CA GLY A 110 14.02 21.96 -6.09
C GLY A 110 12.74 21.30 -5.61
N GLU A 111 11.78 20.99 -6.48
CA GLU A 111 10.53 20.35 -6.12
C GLU A 111 10.73 18.87 -5.76
N TRP A 112 10.14 18.44 -4.65
CA TRP A 112 10.20 17.03 -4.27
C TRP A 112 9.14 16.24 -5.05
N MET A 113 9.55 15.11 -5.62
CA MET A 113 8.73 14.26 -6.46
C MET A 113 8.77 12.81 -5.98
N TRP A 114 7.63 12.12 -6.04
CA TRP A 114 7.54 10.68 -5.79
C TRP A 114 6.73 10.04 -6.91
N GLN A 115 7.27 8.94 -7.47
CA GLN A 115 6.71 8.27 -8.66
C GLN A 115 6.40 9.25 -9.81
N GLY A 116 7.31 10.19 -10.07
CA GLY A 116 7.17 11.19 -11.14
C GLY A 116 6.13 12.29 -10.89
N ARG A 117 5.58 12.39 -9.68
CA ARG A 117 4.59 13.42 -9.31
C ARG A 117 5.11 14.30 -8.18
N VAL A 118 4.88 15.60 -8.28
CA VAL A 118 5.20 16.55 -7.20
C VAL A 118 4.44 16.16 -5.94
N ILE A 119 5.18 15.96 -4.84
CA ILE A 119 4.62 15.56 -3.55
C ILE A 119 3.86 16.74 -2.97
N ARG A 120 2.63 16.49 -2.52
CA ARG A 120 1.82 17.46 -1.78
C ARG A 120 1.35 16.80 -0.49
N PHE A 121 1.44 17.55 0.60
CA PHE A 121 0.94 17.07 1.88
C PHE A 121 -0.59 16.91 1.82
N HIS A 122 -1.07 15.73 2.21
CA HIS A 122 -2.49 15.46 2.38
C HIS A 122 -2.74 14.92 3.80
N PRO A 123 -3.79 15.33 4.53
CA PRO A 123 -4.04 14.87 5.89
C PRO A 123 -4.16 13.33 6.05
N ALA A 124 -4.57 12.61 5.00
CA ALA A 124 -4.62 11.15 5.00
C ALA A 124 -3.23 10.49 5.09
N MET A 125 -2.15 11.23 4.81
CA MET A 125 -0.77 10.73 4.88
C MET A 125 -0.20 10.75 6.31
N ARG A 126 -0.97 11.12 7.34
CA ARG A 126 -0.47 11.27 8.73
C ARG A 126 0.10 9.99 9.35
N ASP A 127 -0.26 8.83 8.83
CA ASP A 127 0.26 7.52 9.25
C ASP A 127 1.24 6.91 8.24
N CYS A 128 1.61 7.67 7.21
CA CYS A 128 2.69 7.34 6.28
C CYS A 128 4.04 7.91 6.79
N PHE A 129 5.11 7.48 6.14
CA PHE A 129 6.48 7.89 6.37
C PHE A 129 7.12 8.31 5.06
N PHE A 130 8.23 9.03 5.14
CA PHE A 130 9.04 9.35 3.99
C PHE A 130 10.52 9.25 4.34
N VAL A 131 11.33 9.06 3.31
CA VAL A 131 12.79 9.13 3.42
C VAL A 131 13.18 10.52 2.96
N ASP A 132 13.81 11.28 3.84
CA ASP A 132 14.23 12.63 3.50
C ASP A 132 15.40 12.55 2.49
N PRO A 133 15.26 13.14 1.29
CA PRO A 133 16.28 13.06 0.26
C PRO A 133 17.60 13.75 0.65
N ALA A 134 17.62 14.60 1.68
CA ALA A 134 18.83 15.28 2.11
C ALA A 134 19.73 14.43 3.03
N ASP A 135 19.13 13.63 3.92
CA ASP A 135 19.88 12.85 4.93
C ASP A 135 19.62 11.34 4.92
N GLY A 136 18.65 10.87 4.11
CA GLY A 136 18.29 9.46 4.00
C GLY A 136 17.60 8.88 5.23
N LEU A 137 17.16 9.71 6.17
CA LEU A 137 16.51 9.25 7.40
C LEU A 137 15.01 9.03 7.20
N LEU A 138 14.47 8.00 7.87
CA LEU A 138 13.05 7.71 7.91
C LEU A 138 12.31 8.67 8.85
N LYS A 139 11.29 9.38 8.36
CA LYS A 139 10.54 10.41 9.09
C LYS A 139 9.03 10.26 8.95
N ASP A 140 8.27 10.81 9.90
CA ASP A 140 6.80 10.82 9.84
C ASP A 140 6.33 11.80 8.75
N CYS A 141 5.35 11.41 7.94
CA CYS A 141 4.72 12.33 6.98
C CYS A 141 4.00 13.51 7.63
N ARG A 142 3.82 13.52 8.96
CA ARG A 142 3.39 14.70 9.72
C ARG A 142 4.40 15.85 9.65
N GLU A 143 5.69 15.52 9.54
CA GLU A 143 6.77 16.49 9.39
C GLU A 143 6.88 16.98 7.94
N LEU A 144 6.31 16.25 6.98
CA LEU A 144 6.43 16.52 5.55
C LEU A 144 5.93 17.92 5.19
N GLN A 145 4.82 18.39 5.78
CA GLN A 145 4.31 19.74 5.53
C GLN A 145 5.35 20.83 5.81
N HIS A 146 6.17 20.65 6.85
CA HIS A 146 7.19 21.61 7.25
C HIS A 146 8.51 21.46 6.50
N ARG A 147 8.78 20.27 5.95
CA ARG A 147 10.00 19.99 5.18
C ARG A 147 9.87 20.21 3.69
N LEU A 148 8.65 20.09 3.14
CA LEU A 148 8.42 20.28 1.71
C LEU A 148 8.91 21.67 1.27
N PRO A 149 9.64 21.77 0.16
CA PRO A 149 10.03 23.06 -0.42
C PRO A 149 8.82 23.97 -0.69
N PRO A 150 8.97 25.30 -0.69
CA PRO A 150 7.88 26.24 -0.98
C PRO A 150 7.13 25.91 -2.29
N ILE A 151 7.87 25.51 -3.33
CA ILE A 151 7.32 25.14 -4.65
C ILE A 151 6.30 23.98 -4.58
N ASN A 152 6.48 23.02 -3.65
CA ASN A 152 5.54 21.93 -3.42
C ASN A 152 4.26 22.38 -2.69
N ARG A 153 4.35 23.45 -1.90
CA ARG A 153 3.23 23.99 -1.10
C ARG A 153 2.33 24.91 -1.93
N THR A 154 2.86 25.52 -2.98
CA THR A 154 2.09 26.40 -3.86
C THR A 154 0.99 25.61 -4.55
N PRO A 155 -0.29 26.00 -4.44
CA PRO A 155 -1.34 25.37 -5.22
C PRO A 155 -1.05 25.61 -6.71
N VAL A 156 -1.24 24.58 -7.54
CA VAL A 156 -1.21 24.76 -9.00
C VAL A 156 -2.23 25.83 -9.32
N ARG A 157 -1.80 26.97 -9.89
CA ARG A 157 -2.74 27.92 -10.49
C ARG A 157 -3.58 27.11 -11.46
N LYS A 158 -4.89 26.98 -11.19
CA LYS A 158 -5.82 26.45 -12.19
C LYS A 158 -5.70 27.40 -13.39
N GLY A 159 -4.97 26.96 -14.42
CA GLY A 159 -4.95 27.64 -15.71
C GLY A 159 -6.40 27.76 -16.17
N GLY A 160 -6.83 29.01 -16.40
CA GLY A 160 -8.12 29.31 -16.98
C GLY A 160 -8.26 28.59 -18.32
N LYS A 161 -9.48 28.15 -18.59
CA LYS A 161 -9.91 27.76 -19.93
C LYS A 161 -9.75 28.92 -20.90
#